data_AF-A0A372Q2L3-F1
#
_entry.id   AF-A0A372Q2L3-F1
#
_cell.length_a   1.000
_cell.length_b   1.000
_cell.length_c   1.000
_cell.angle_alpha   90.00
_cell.angle_beta   90.00
_cell.angle_gamma   90.00
#
_symmetry.space_group_name_H-M   'P 1'
#
loop_
_entity.id
_entity.type
_entity.pdbx_description
1 polymer ?
#
loop_
_entity_poly.entity_id
_entity_poly.type
_entity_poly.pdbx_seq_one_letter_code
_entity_poly.pdbx_strand_id
1 'polypeptide(L)'
;MTKKFENKFENLNTLEDIHEKSKDNSNLKIELEKCIITKNEVFETENPASDLEINEMFEIKKYNQTTYSICYPIRMPIDIFQSLHFLPDPVPSRENLDHYETFVNLYGKFTTKKFHPSLISLESKTEPAPKKVGNILICYWCGIDKDFITVPQSLQEKFKLVYSLCNTCNESGKTFYKWLEKKVNGKRQKTSHNSN
;
A
#
# COMPACT_ATOMS: atom_id res chain seq x y z
N MET A 1 -6.96 -31.20 -9.89
CA MET A 1 -8.23 -31.19 -9.14
C MET A 1 -9.02 -32.43 -9.55
N THR A 2 -9.15 -33.46 -8.69
CA THR A 2 -9.84 -34.71 -9.06
C THR A 2 -11.35 -34.57 -8.88
N LYS A 3 -12.15 -35.08 -9.84
CA LYS A 3 -13.63 -35.07 -9.86
C LYS A 3 -14.32 -35.48 -8.54
N LYS A 4 -13.62 -36.22 -7.68
CA LYS A 4 -14.09 -36.60 -6.33
C LYS A 4 -14.35 -35.41 -5.39
N PHE A 5 -13.81 -34.22 -5.67
CA PHE A 5 -13.96 -33.03 -4.82
C PHE A 5 -15.14 -32.14 -5.19
N GLU A 6 -15.54 -32.12 -6.46
CA GLU A 6 -16.68 -31.33 -6.96
C GLU A 6 -17.98 -31.83 -6.29
N ASN A 7 -18.19 -33.14 -6.22
CA ASN A 7 -19.33 -33.76 -5.55
C ASN A 7 -19.52 -33.38 -4.06
N LYS A 8 -18.47 -32.90 -3.35
CA LYS A 8 -18.56 -32.57 -1.92
C LYS A 8 -19.15 -31.18 -1.68
N PHE A 9 -19.13 -30.31 -2.70
CA PHE A 9 -19.64 -28.94 -2.66
C PHE A 9 -20.79 -28.72 -3.66
N GLU A 10 -21.11 -29.70 -4.51
CA GLU A 10 -22.15 -29.65 -5.55
C GLU A 10 -23.56 -29.27 -5.07
N ASN A 11 -23.87 -29.47 -3.79
CA ASN A 11 -25.21 -29.21 -3.22
C ASN A 11 -25.22 -28.12 -2.13
N LEU A 12 -24.16 -27.30 -2.04
CA LEU A 12 -24.10 -26.18 -1.08
C LEU A 12 -24.53 -24.89 -1.79
N ASN A 13 -25.66 -24.32 -1.36
CA ASN A 13 -26.29 -23.21 -2.06
C ASN A 13 -26.06 -21.84 -1.39
N THR A 14 -25.47 -21.83 -0.19
CA THR A 14 -25.16 -20.59 0.54
C THR A 14 -23.68 -20.53 0.94
N LEU A 15 -23.18 -19.30 1.15
CA LEU A 15 -21.80 -19.06 1.51
C LEU A 15 -21.49 -19.63 2.91
N GLU A 16 -22.46 -19.56 3.81
CA GLU A 16 -22.41 -20.12 5.15
C GLU A 16 -22.24 -21.65 5.13
N ASP A 17 -23.01 -22.35 4.28
CA ASP A 17 -22.92 -23.81 4.13
C ASP A 17 -21.54 -24.24 3.61
N ILE A 18 -20.98 -23.49 2.67
CA ILE A 18 -19.62 -23.71 2.14
C ILE A 18 -18.59 -23.51 3.25
N HIS A 19 -18.72 -22.45 4.05
CA HIS A 19 -17.80 -22.16 5.13
C HIS A 19 -17.85 -23.25 6.21
N GLU A 20 -19.03 -23.71 6.60
CA GLU A 20 -19.19 -24.81 7.57
C GLU A 20 -18.57 -26.12 7.04
N LYS A 21 -18.90 -26.51 5.80
CA LYS A 21 -18.35 -27.73 5.19
C LYS A 21 -16.83 -27.69 5.00
N SER A 22 -16.27 -26.50 4.81
CA SER A 22 -14.83 -26.30 4.65
C SER A 22 -14.05 -26.59 5.93
N LYS A 23 -14.64 -26.36 7.11
CA LYS A 23 -13.99 -26.62 8.42
C LYS A 23 -13.67 -28.09 8.63
N ASP A 24 -14.52 -28.99 8.12
CA ASP A 24 -14.36 -30.44 8.24
C ASP A 24 -13.53 -31.04 7.08
N ASN A 25 -13.02 -30.21 6.17
CA ASN A 25 -12.25 -30.69 5.04
C ASN A 25 -10.76 -30.75 5.36
N SER A 26 -10.34 -31.86 5.98
CA SER A 26 -8.93 -32.15 6.29
C SER A 26 -8.00 -32.02 5.07
N ASN A 27 -8.49 -32.31 3.86
CA ASN A 27 -7.69 -32.18 2.64
C ASN A 27 -7.47 -30.71 2.23
N LEU A 28 -8.47 -29.84 2.41
CA LEU A 28 -8.32 -28.40 2.17
C LEU A 28 -7.28 -27.81 3.13
N LYS A 29 -7.33 -28.24 4.40
CA LYS A 29 -6.33 -27.85 5.41
C LYS A 29 -4.92 -28.27 5.00
N ILE A 30 -4.74 -29.51 4.54
CA ILE A 30 -3.43 -30.02 4.07
C ILE A 30 -2.94 -29.25 2.83
N GLU A 31 -3.81 -28.93 1.87
CA GLU A 31 -3.47 -28.14 0.68
C GLU A 31 -3.07 -26.69 1.05
N LEU A 32 -3.80 -26.06 1.96
CA LEU A 32 -3.47 -24.73 2.48
C LEU A 32 -2.14 -24.74 3.23
N GLU A 33 -1.92 -25.73 4.09
CA GLU A 33 -0.65 -25.90 4.81
C GLU A 33 0.52 -26.10 3.84
N LYS A 34 0.36 -26.89 2.78
CA LYS A 34 1.36 -27.02 1.71
C LYS A 34 1.64 -25.68 1.03
N CYS A 35 0.61 -24.91 0.68
CA CYS A 35 0.73 -23.59 0.06
C CYS A 35 1.39 -22.56 0.99
N ILE A 36 1.19 -22.67 2.31
CA ILE A 36 1.81 -21.80 3.31
C ILE A 36 3.30 -22.15 3.48
N ILE A 37 3.66 -23.44 3.50
CA ILE A 37 5.05 -23.89 3.62
C ILE A 37 5.88 -23.41 2.41
N THR A 38 5.32 -23.43 1.20
CA THR A 38 5.97 -22.91 -0.02
C THR A 38 6.20 -21.39 -0.02
N LYS A 39 5.74 -20.64 0.98
CA LYS A 39 5.94 -19.18 1.08
C LYS A 39 6.97 -18.76 2.14
N ASN A 40 7.59 -19.71 2.83
CA ASN A 40 8.63 -19.44 3.85
C ASN A 40 10.05 -19.36 3.26
N GLU A 41 10.19 -19.49 1.94
CA GLU A 41 11.44 -19.08 1.29
C GLU A 41 11.59 -17.56 1.43
N VAL A 42 12.80 -17.14 1.79
CA VAL A 42 13.17 -15.72 1.85
C VAL A 42 12.99 -15.16 0.44
N PHE A 43 11.88 -14.45 0.20
CA PHE A 43 11.74 -13.69 -1.03
C PHE A 43 12.83 -12.63 -1.02
N GLU A 44 13.78 -12.75 -1.93
CA GLU A 44 14.70 -11.66 -2.24
C GLU A 44 13.83 -10.51 -2.75
N THR A 45 13.65 -9.50 -1.91
CA THR A 45 12.98 -8.28 -2.32
C THR A 45 13.93 -7.53 -3.25
N GLU A 46 13.57 -7.43 -4.51
CA GLU A 46 14.26 -6.54 -5.44
C GLU A 46 14.22 -5.11 -4.89
N ASN A 47 15.23 -4.31 -5.26
CA ASN A 47 15.27 -2.91 -4.84
C ASN A 47 13.97 -2.21 -5.26
N PRO A 48 13.39 -1.37 -4.39
CA PRO A 48 12.21 -0.61 -4.76
C PRO A 48 12.52 0.22 -6.00
N ALA A 49 11.59 0.22 -6.95
CA ALA A 49 11.66 1.07 -8.13
C ALA A 49 11.93 2.52 -7.69
N SER A 50 12.83 3.17 -8.40
CA SER A 50 13.16 4.58 -8.17
C SER A 50 11.94 5.46 -8.41
N ASP A 51 11.91 6.63 -7.77
CA ASP A 51 10.85 7.62 -8.01
C ASP A 51 10.76 8.05 -9.48
N LEU A 52 11.87 7.92 -10.23
CA LEU A 52 11.90 8.14 -11.68
C LEU A 52 11.17 7.02 -12.43
N GLU A 53 11.50 5.74 -12.16
CA GLU A 53 10.82 4.58 -12.76
C GLU A 53 9.33 4.56 -12.42
N ILE A 54 8.98 4.96 -11.20
CA ILE A 54 7.58 5.08 -10.76
C ILE A 54 6.88 6.20 -11.52
N ASN A 55 7.48 7.39 -11.60
CA ASN A 55 6.88 8.52 -12.32
C ASN A 55 6.73 8.22 -13.82
N GLU A 56 7.74 7.60 -14.45
CA GLU A 56 7.67 7.16 -15.85
C GLU A 56 6.55 6.13 -16.06
N MET A 57 6.29 5.25 -15.09
CA MET A 57 5.20 4.27 -15.14
C MET A 57 3.80 4.87 -14.95
N PHE A 58 3.66 6.06 -14.39
CA PHE A 58 2.35 6.74 -14.27
C PHE A 58 2.09 7.78 -15.38
N GLU A 59 3.09 8.13 -16.19
CA GLU A 59 2.96 8.95 -17.41
C GLU A 59 2.43 8.15 -18.62
N ILE A 60 1.61 7.14 -18.37
CA ILE A 60 1.06 6.25 -19.40
C ILE A 60 -0.07 6.98 -20.14
N LYS A 61 0.25 7.54 -21.31
CA LYS A 61 -0.59 7.29 -22.50
C LYS A 61 0.02 6.09 -23.20
N LYS A 62 -0.20 4.89 -22.63
CA LYS A 62 0.42 3.59 -23.00
C LYS A 62 1.38 3.72 -24.17
N TYR A 63 2.61 4.14 -23.88
CA TYR A 63 3.63 4.26 -24.91
C TYR A 63 3.73 2.89 -25.59
N ASN A 64 3.62 2.87 -26.92
CA ASN A 64 3.84 1.67 -27.74
C ASN A 64 5.35 1.33 -27.81
N GLN A 65 6.06 1.44 -26.68
CA GLN A 65 7.45 1.04 -26.59
C GLN A 65 7.49 -0.46 -26.36
N THR A 66 7.66 -1.18 -27.46
CA THR A 66 7.83 -2.65 -27.52
C THR A 66 9.12 -3.15 -26.87
N THR A 67 9.92 -2.26 -26.27
CA THR A 67 11.16 -2.62 -25.57
C THR A 67 10.94 -3.06 -24.12
N TYR A 68 9.78 -2.78 -23.53
CA TYR A 68 9.42 -3.27 -22.20
C TYR A 68 8.68 -4.61 -22.32
N SER A 69 9.32 -5.69 -21.87
CA SER A 69 8.77 -7.05 -21.88
C SER A 69 7.54 -7.26 -20.97
N ILE A 70 7.18 -6.26 -20.16
CA ILE A 70 6.12 -6.32 -19.15
C ILE A 70 4.75 -5.93 -19.74
N CYS A 71 4.73 -5.14 -20.82
CA CYS A 71 3.50 -4.58 -21.36
C CYS A 71 2.92 -5.45 -22.48
N TYR A 72 1.65 -5.84 -22.34
CA TYR A 72 0.90 -6.47 -23.43
C TYR A 72 0.67 -5.48 -24.60
N PRO A 73 0.56 -5.98 -25.85
CA PRO A 73 0.23 -5.15 -26.99
C PRO A 73 -1.07 -4.38 -26.80
N ILE A 74 -1.15 -3.19 -27.41
CA ILE A 74 -2.36 -2.36 -27.42
C ILE A 74 -3.48 -3.16 -28.10
N ARG A 75 -4.56 -3.45 -27.36
CA ARG A 75 -5.71 -4.24 -27.85
C ARG A 75 -6.66 -3.47 -28.79
N MET A 76 -6.37 -2.20 -29.06
CA MET A 76 -7.22 -1.27 -29.80
C MET A 76 -6.48 -0.78 -31.06
N PRO A 77 -7.18 -0.42 -32.15
CA PRO A 77 -6.55 0.17 -33.33
C PRO A 77 -5.67 1.37 -32.95
N ILE A 78 -4.48 1.41 -33.56
CA ILE A 78 -3.40 2.35 -33.21
C ILE A 78 -3.82 3.79 -33.49
N ASP A 79 -4.55 4.02 -34.58
CA ASP A 79 -5.14 5.30 -34.96
C ASP A 79 -6.11 5.83 -33.90
N ILE A 80 -7.01 4.96 -33.42
CA ILE A 80 -7.93 5.31 -32.32
C ILE A 80 -7.13 5.61 -31.06
N PHE A 81 -6.14 4.78 -30.73
CA PHE A 81 -5.30 4.98 -29.56
C PHE A 81 -4.53 6.31 -29.59
N GLN A 82 -3.96 6.67 -30.74
CA GLN A 82 -3.24 7.93 -30.92
C GLN A 82 -4.16 9.14 -30.74
N SER A 83 -5.41 9.02 -31.17
CA SER A 83 -6.43 10.08 -31.04
C SER A 83 -6.91 10.33 -29.61
N LEU A 84 -6.74 9.37 -28.68
CA LEU A 84 -7.15 9.55 -27.28
C LEU A 84 -6.30 10.62 -26.57
N HIS A 85 -6.91 11.42 -25.71
CA HIS A 85 -6.17 12.29 -24.80
C HIS A 85 -5.59 11.50 -23.61
N PHE A 86 -4.55 12.04 -22.98
CA PHE A 86 -4.04 11.54 -21.70
C PHE A 86 -5.15 11.59 -20.65
N LEU A 87 -5.06 10.72 -19.64
CA LEU A 87 -5.95 10.82 -18.48
C LEU A 87 -5.65 12.15 -17.76
N PRO A 88 -6.68 12.97 -17.48
CA PRO A 88 -6.48 14.21 -16.76
C PRO A 88 -6.11 13.94 -15.29
N ASP A 89 -5.24 14.77 -14.74
CA ASP A 89 -4.97 14.84 -13.30
C ASP A 89 -6.24 15.27 -12.55
N PRO A 90 -6.38 14.88 -11.27
CA PRO A 90 -7.47 15.38 -10.43
C PRO A 90 -7.41 16.91 -10.34
N VAL A 91 -8.55 17.56 -10.49
CA VAL A 91 -8.73 19.02 -10.32
C VAL A 91 -9.97 19.24 -9.45
N PRO A 92 -9.96 20.12 -8.44
CA PRO A 92 -11.15 20.41 -7.63
C PRO A 92 -12.31 20.91 -8.50
N SER A 93 -13.52 20.49 -8.15
CA SER A 93 -14.73 20.99 -8.79
C SER A 93 -14.92 22.47 -8.47
N ARG A 94 -15.46 23.21 -9.44
CA ARG A 94 -15.82 24.62 -9.25
C ARG A 94 -17.06 24.80 -8.40
N GLU A 95 -17.95 23.81 -8.41
CA GLU A 95 -19.25 23.87 -7.74
C GLU A 95 -19.18 23.30 -6.32
N ASN A 96 -18.32 22.30 -6.11
CA ASN A 96 -18.13 21.66 -4.81
C ASN A 96 -16.65 21.50 -4.49
N LEU A 97 -16.13 22.34 -3.59
CA LEU A 97 -14.72 22.38 -3.23
C LEU A 97 -14.23 21.10 -2.52
N ASP A 98 -15.13 20.28 -1.98
CA ASP A 98 -14.81 19.01 -1.34
C ASP A 98 -14.73 17.83 -2.34
N HIS A 99 -15.00 18.09 -3.62
CA HIS A 99 -15.03 17.07 -4.67
C HIS A 99 -14.09 17.43 -5.82
N TYR A 100 -13.64 16.41 -6.54
CA TYR A 100 -12.95 16.62 -7.81
C TYR A 100 -13.95 16.86 -8.94
N GLU A 101 -13.52 17.61 -9.94
CA GLU A 101 -14.21 17.84 -11.18
C GLU A 101 -14.42 16.52 -11.93
N THR A 102 -15.53 16.42 -12.65
CA THR A 102 -15.91 15.17 -13.32
C THR A 102 -15.00 14.88 -14.53
N PHE A 103 -14.86 13.60 -14.87
CA PHE A 103 -14.04 13.17 -16.01
C PHE A 103 -14.50 13.82 -17.33
N VAL A 104 -15.82 13.90 -17.57
CA VAL A 104 -16.39 14.51 -18.78
C VAL A 104 -15.97 15.97 -18.91
N ASN A 105 -15.88 16.68 -17.78
CA ASN A 105 -15.48 18.07 -17.75
C ASN A 105 -13.96 18.26 -17.91
N LEU A 106 -13.14 17.25 -17.63
CA LEU A 106 -11.68 17.33 -17.69
C LEU A 106 -11.06 16.67 -18.92
N TYR A 107 -11.74 15.72 -19.55
CA TYR A 107 -11.16 14.96 -20.64
C TYR A 107 -10.76 15.85 -21.82
N GLY A 108 -9.53 15.70 -22.29
CA GLY A 108 -8.95 16.53 -23.35
C GLY A 108 -8.51 17.93 -22.93
N LYS A 109 -8.65 18.30 -21.65
CA LYS A 109 -8.13 19.57 -21.12
C LYS A 109 -6.75 19.37 -20.50
N PHE A 110 -5.93 20.40 -20.56
CA PHE A 110 -4.67 20.43 -19.84
C PHE A 110 -4.93 20.55 -18.34
N THR A 111 -4.44 19.58 -17.58
CA THR A 111 -4.47 19.55 -16.11
C THR A 111 -3.06 19.57 -15.57
N THR A 112 -2.93 19.79 -14.27
CA THR A 112 -1.64 19.84 -13.59
C THR A 112 -1.67 18.98 -12.34
N LYS A 113 -0.54 18.36 -12.00
CA LYS A 113 -0.39 17.50 -10.81
C LYS A 113 -0.58 18.21 -9.45
N LYS A 114 -0.74 19.53 -9.40
CA LYS A 114 -0.84 20.33 -8.16
C LYS A 114 -1.91 19.84 -7.17
N PHE A 115 -2.96 19.20 -7.65
CA PHE A 115 -4.03 18.67 -6.81
C PHE A 115 -3.98 17.15 -6.62
N HIS A 116 -2.85 16.52 -6.99
CA HIS A 116 -2.63 15.12 -6.73
C HIS A 116 -2.44 14.90 -5.21
N PRO A 117 -3.22 14.03 -4.55
CA PRO A 117 -3.16 13.86 -3.08
C PRO A 117 -1.75 13.63 -2.53
N SER A 118 -0.93 12.88 -3.28
CA SER A 118 0.46 12.60 -2.91
C SER A 118 1.37 13.84 -2.90
N LEU A 119 1.09 14.85 -3.75
CA LEU A 119 1.86 16.09 -3.81
C LEU A 119 1.37 17.13 -2.79
N ILE A 120 0.05 17.21 -2.57
CA ILE A 120 -0.54 18.10 -1.54
C ILE A 120 0.05 17.77 -0.16
N SER A 121 0.21 16.48 0.17
CA SER A 121 0.82 16.06 1.44
C SER A 121 2.30 16.41 1.57
N LEU A 122 2.99 16.72 0.47
CA LEU A 122 4.40 17.08 0.47
C LEU A 122 4.60 18.59 0.63
N GLU A 123 3.74 19.39 0.00
CA GLU A 123 3.78 20.86 0.02
C GLU A 123 3.25 21.45 1.35
N SER A 124 2.37 20.75 2.07
CA SER A 124 1.83 21.21 3.36
C SER A 124 2.78 21.05 4.56
N LYS A 125 4.09 20.85 4.33
CA LYS A 125 5.08 20.62 5.40
C LYS A 125 5.75 21.89 5.95
N THR A 126 5.25 23.07 5.59
CA THR A 126 5.82 24.36 6.03
C THR A 126 5.01 25.08 7.12
N GLU A 127 3.91 24.50 7.63
CA GLU A 127 3.22 24.97 8.84
C GLU A 127 2.76 23.79 9.70
N PRO A 128 2.69 23.95 11.04
CA PRO A 128 2.30 22.86 11.92
C PRO A 128 0.84 22.51 11.63
N ALA A 129 0.62 21.33 11.04
CA ALA A 129 -0.69 20.86 10.63
C ALA A 129 -1.73 21.05 11.75
N PRO A 130 -2.93 21.59 11.45
CA PRO A 130 -4.02 21.61 12.41
C PRO A 130 -4.32 20.15 12.78
N LYS A 131 -4.38 19.88 14.09
CA LYS A 131 -4.65 18.56 14.65
C LYS A 131 -5.92 18.01 14.01
N LYS A 132 -5.77 17.10 13.04
CA LYS A 132 -6.90 16.41 12.43
C LYS A 132 -7.62 15.63 13.53
N VAL A 133 -8.80 16.10 13.89
CA VAL A 133 -9.82 15.35 14.61
C VAL A 133 -10.14 14.13 13.74
N GLY A 134 -9.82 12.92 14.21
CA GLY A 134 -10.29 11.67 13.60
C GLY A 134 -9.25 10.71 13.03
N ASN A 135 -7.98 10.72 13.45
CA ASN A 135 -7.15 9.52 13.28
C ASN A 135 -7.68 8.45 14.25
N ILE A 136 -8.60 7.59 13.79
CA ILE A 136 -9.00 6.41 14.55
C ILE A 136 -7.73 5.56 14.74
N LEU A 137 -7.21 5.58 15.95
CA LEU A 137 -6.12 4.72 16.37
C LEU A 137 -6.67 3.30 16.36
N ILE A 138 -6.19 2.46 15.45
CA ILE A 138 -6.48 1.02 15.41
C ILE A 138 -5.22 0.21 15.70
N CYS A 139 -5.40 -0.96 16.29
CA CYS A 139 -4.31 -1.91 16.53
C CYS A 139 -3.84 -2.43 15.17
N TYR A 140 -2.54 -2.35 14.91
CA TYR A 140 -1.96 -2.83 13.66
C TYR A 140 -2.27 -4.31 13.38
N TRP A 141 -2.35 -5.13 14.43
CA TRP A 141 -2.47 -6.58 14.29
C TRP A 141 -3.91 -7.08 14.17
N CYS A 142 -4.84 -6.48 14.91
CA CYS A 142 -6.22 -6.97 14.99
C CYS A 142 -7.28 -5.94 14.60
N GLY A 143 -6.89 -4.70 14.31
CA GLY A 143 -7.81 -3.65 13.87
C GLY A 143 -8.73 -3.06 14.95
N ILE A 144 -8.64 -3.51 16.20
CA ILE A 144 -9.47 -2.94 17.28
C ILE A 144 -9.03 -1.51 17.60
N ASP A 145 -9.99 -0.67 17.96
CA ASP A 145 -9.84 0.76 18.21
C ASP A 145 -9.76 1.12 19.71
N LYS A 146 -9.46 0.12 20.56
CA LYS A 146 -9.43 0.26 22.02
C LYS A 146 -8.29 -0.53 22.67
N ASP A 147 -8.09 -0.26 23.97
CA ASP A 147 -7.16 -0.98 24.85
C ASP A 147 -5.70 -0.95 24.37
N PHE A 148 -5.23 0.22 23.96
CA PHE A 148 -3.86 0.42 23.47
C PHE A 148 -2.81 0.44 24.57
N ILE A 149 -1.64 -0.10 24.25
CA ILE A 149 -0.44 0.05 25.08
C ILE A 149 0.25 1.35 24.73
N THR A 150 0.68 2.06 25.78
CA THR A 150 1.53 3.24 25.65
C THR A 150 2.80 2.91 24.90
N VAL A 151 3.03 3.57 23.77
CA VAL A 151 4.25 3.40 22.99
C VAL A 151 5.46 3.90 23.80
N PRO A 152 6.48 3.05 24.06
CA PRO A 152 7.70 3.46 24.77
C PRO A 152 8.40 4.64 24.07
N GLN A 153 8.87 5.60 24.86
CA GLN A 153 9.51 6.82 24.34
C GLN A 153 10.74 6.52 23.46
N SER A 154 11.52 5.48 23.79
CA SER A 154 12.66 5.03 22.99
C SER A 154 12.28 4.66 21.54
N LEU A 155 11.07 4.15 21.32
CA LEU A 155 10.57 3.85 19.98
C LEU A 155 10.12 5.11 19.24
N GLN A 156 9.48 6.05 19.93
CA GLN A 156 9.08 7.33 19.35
C GLN A 156 10.29 8.16 18.92
N GLU A 157 11.39 8.06 19.66
CA GLU A 157 12.65 8.73 19.34
C GLU A 157 13.34 8.08 18.15
N LYS A 158 13.41 6.74 18.11
CA LYS A 158 14.14 6.01 17.06
C LYS A 158 13.41 5.89 15.73
N PHE A 159 12.07 5.85 15.71
CA PHE A 159 11.29 5.59 14.49
C PHE A 159 10.41 6.78 14.12
N LYS A 160 10.23 7.04 12.82
CA LYS A 160 9.32 8.10 12.35
C LYS A 160 7.87 7.69 12.50
N LEU A 161 7.58 6.39 12.46
CA LEU A 161 6.24 5.86 12.62
C LEU A 161 6.26 4.61 13.50
N VAL A 162 5.42 4.62 14.54
CA VAL A 162 5.16 3.47 15.39
C VAL A 162 3.64 3.27 15.40
N TYR A 163 3.19 2.11 14.91
CA TYR A 163 1.77 1.80 14.86
C TYR A 163 1.29 1.26 16.21
N SER A 164 0.02 1.51 16.51
CA SER A 164 -0.57 1.15 17.80
C SER A 164 -0.74 -0.35 17.98
N LEU A 165 -0.62 -0.78 19.23
CA LEU A 165 -0.71 -2.16 19.67
C LEU A 165 -1.71 -2.23 20.82
N CYS A 166 -2.70 -3.12 20.73
CA CYS A 166 -3.61 -3.36 21.85
C CYS A 166 -3.04 -4.36 22.86
N ASN A 167 -3.58 -4.33 24.08
CA ASN A 167 -3.14 -5.15 25.19
C ASN A 167 -3.23 -6.65 24.87
N THR A 168 -4.34 -7.11 24.29
CA THR A 168 -4.52 -8.51 23.88
C THR A 168 -3.44 -8.98 22.90
N CYS A 169 -3.09 -8.14 21.91
CA CYS A 169 -2.05 -8.50 20.96
C CYS A 169 -0.67 -8.56 21.63
N ASN A 170 -0.39 -7.66 22.56
CA ASN A 170 0.86 -7.69 23.33
C ASN A 170 0.96 -8.92 24.24
N GLU A 171 -0.11 -9.27 24.94
CA GLU A 171 -0.18 -10.50 25.76
C GLU A 171 -0.02 -11.75 24.91
N SER A 172 -0.49 -11.72 23.64
CA SER A 172 -0.25 -12.79 22.67
C SER A 172 1.18 -12.84 22.09
N GLY A 173 2.08 -11.96 22.56
CA GLY A 173 3.48 -11.89 22.14
C GLY A 173 3.76 -11.00 20.92
N LYS A 174 2.78 -10.21 20.44
CA LYS A 174 3.01 -9.22 19.37
C LYS A 174 3.72 -8.00 19.92
N THR A 175 4.54 -7.35 19.08
CA THR A 175 5.25 -6.12 19.42
C THR A 175 4.77 -4.97 18.53
N PHE A 176 5.15 -3.74 18.89
CA PHE A 176 4.85 -2.56 18.07
C PHE A 176 5.46 -2.71 16.68
N TYR A 177 4.63 -2.52 15.65
CA TYR A 177 5.12 -2.41 14.28
C TYR A 177 5.76 -1.04 14.08
N LYS A 178 7.01 -1.04 13.61
CA LYS A 178 7.87 0.14 13.54
C LYS A 178 8.28 0.35 12.09
N TRP A 179 8.19 1.59 11.62
CA TRP A 179 8.59 1.93 10.26
C TRP A 179 9.48 3.18 10.25
N LEU A 180 10.39 3.24 9.27
CA LEU A 180 11.33 4.33 9.05
C LEU A 180 12.19 4.66 10.27
N GLU A 181 13.31 3.95 10.44
CA GLU A 181 14.34 4.35 11.41
C GLU A 181 14.87 5.75 11.11
N LYS A 182 14.90 6.60 12.13
CA LYS A 182 15.53 7.92 12.03
C LYS A 182 17.04 7.71 11.95
N LYS A 183 17.62 8.00 10.78
CA LYS A 183 19.07 8.07 10.64
C LYS A 183 19.58 9.21 11.51
N VAL A 184 20.27 8.88 12.60
CA VAL A 184 21.06 9.86 13.35
C VAL A 184 22.28 10.14 12.50
N ASN A 185 22.39 11.36 11.96
CA ASN A 185 23.66 11.81 11.38
C ASN A 185 24.69 11.81 12.50
N GLY A 186 25.50 10.75 12.57
CA GLY A 186 26.68 10.73 13.42
C GLY A 186 27.55 11.91 13.02
N LYS A 187 27.62 12.94 13.87
CA LYS A 187 28.71 13.91 13.80
C LYS A 187 29.99 13.07 13.83
N ARG A 188 30.78 13.11 12.75
CA ARG A 188 32.17 12.63 12.76
C ARG A 188 32.83 13.25 13.98
N GLN A 189 33.14 12.43 14.98
CA GLN A 189 34.05 12.83 16.04
C GLN A 189 35.37 13.12 15.34
N LYS A 190 35.77 14.40 15.31
CA LYS A 190 37.16 14.76 15.02
C LYS A 190 37.97 14.24 16.20
N THR A 191 38.59 13.08 16.04
CA THR A 191 39.77 12.70 16.82
C THR A 191 40.86 13.69 16.49
N SER A 192 41.09 14.66 17.38
CA SER A 192 42.34 15.40 17.42
C SER A 192 43.44 14.43 17.86
N HIS A 193 44.26 14.00 16.90
CA HIS A 193 45.63 13.58 17.19
C HIS A 193 46.33 14.77 17.86
N ASN A 194 46.69 14.63 19.13
CA ASN A 194 47.75 15.42 19.71
C ASN A 194 48.97 14.52 19.84
N SER A 195 49.90 14.72 18.91
CA SER A 195 51.27 14.26 18.99
C SER A 195 52.06 15.27 19.84
N ASN A 196 52.94 14.73 20.67
CA ASN A 196 53.96 15.36 21.53
C ASN A 196 53.54 15.65 22.97
#